data_AF-A0A5D3AWK4-F1
#
_entry.id   AF-A0A5D3AWK4-F1
#
_cell.length_a   1.000
_cell.length_b   1.000
_cell.length_c   1.000
_cell.angle_alpha   90.00
_cell.angle_beta   90.00
_cell.angle_gamma   90.00
#
_symmetry.space_group_name_H-M   'P 1'
#
loop_
_entity.id
_entity.type
_entity.pdbx_description
1 polymer ?
#
loop_
_entity_poly.entity_id
_entity_poly.type
_entity_poly.pdbx_seq_one_letter_code
_entity_poly.pdbx_strand_id
1 'polypeptide(L)'
;MAIVEDITAEEEVASSLDELLASLRALVKGLDLPVNVFNQTDEFAFNQYASKTFLSIKQISTTITKVDQDWGWDDVSAEQQAQLLGPIIRLSGDDPWSSPSIRREIDSIQPHLPKSLPLTLLHSLRPAFAPHPSLSSASRPLPKPTAGTGAEGTIDMHDVQPFKDVSSWGVANILAWSASRLTEEEIERYLGIVLPPTLVLMDDYEPRWREKGISALSSWIFTLPAQTLQNMRLPSLLLPSLIHSLALRPHPPQPSVLPTTLRFLRYTTEKGSEERARWVGEVVERRVVDGWVYAKDGREGREVLREIAGEVEVLCGELGTGIARWTRQLIPNLLNPLQYAPTPLTTPHLTSHLSALLCLVRTLQPTGLVGRWRGKVMNVLARQWVLCRERGGVGLGDDDGDDDGDDDE
;
A
#
# COMPACT_ATOMS: atom_id res chain seq x y z
N MET A 1 18.81 11.73 -44.31
CA MET A 1 17.50 12.39 -44.52
C MET A 1 16.47 11.60 -43.73
N ALA A 2 16.10 12.10 -42.56
CA ALA A 2 15.00 11.52 -41.77
C ALA A 2 13.71 12.12 -42.29
N ILE A 3 12.80 11.28 -42.79
CA ILE A 3 11.46 11.67 -43.20
C ILE A 3 10.67 11.82 -41.91
N VAL A 4 10.45 13.07 -41.50
CA VAL A 4 9.48 13.43 -40.46
C VAL A 4 8.13 13.45 -41.15
N GLU A 5 7.37 12.36 -41.04
CA GLU A 5 5.96 12.35 -41.44
C GLU A 5 5.18 13.19 -40.42
N ASP A 6 4.69 14.34 -40.86
CA ASP A 6 3.72 15.16 -40.13
C ASP A 6 2.41 14.36 -39.99
N ILE A 7 2.23 13.71 -38.84
CA ILE A 7 0.95 13.11 -38.44
C ILE A 7 0.09 14.22 -37.85
N THR A 8 -0.48 15.05 -38.71
CA THR A 8 -1.68 15.83 -38.36
C THR A 8 -2.90 15.04 -38.83
N ALA A 9 -3.16 13.91 -38.16
CA ALA A 9 -4.43 13.22 -38.32
C ALA A 9 -5.50 14.08 -37.62
N GLU A 10 -6.40 14.67 -38.40
CA GLU A 10 -7.60 15.32 -37.87
C GLU A 10 -8.38 14.25 -37.06
N GLU A 11 -8.44 14.42 -35.74
CA GLU A 11 -9.12 13.48 -34.86
C GLU A 11 -10.64 13.58 -35.08
N GLU A 12 -11.18 12.70 -35.93
CA GLU A 12 -12.63 12.52 -36.09
C GLU A 12 -13.28 12.26 -34.73
N VAL A 13 -14.14 13.18 -34.30
CA VAL A 13 -14.85 13.11 -33.03
C VAL A 13 -16.10 12.26 -33.22
N ALA A 14 -16.33 11.30 -32.31
CA ALA A 14 -17.55 10.52 -32.30
C ALA A 14 -18.77 11.45 -32.20
N SER A 15 -19.68 11.32 -33.16
CA SER A 15 -20.89 12.12 -33.29
C SER A 15 -22.12 11.48 -32.62
N SER A 16 -22.00 10.20 -32.22
CA SER A 16 -23.06 9.43 -31.56
C SER A 16 -22.53 8.54 -30.42
N LEU A 17 -23.42 8.14 -29.50
CA LEU A 17 -23.10 7.20 -28.42
C LEU A 17 -22.59 5.86 -28.99
N ASP A 18 -23.15 5.36 -30.08
CA ASP A 18 -22.71 4.12 -30.71
C ASP A 18 -21.27 4.22 -31.25
N GLU A 19 -20.92 5.36 -31.85
CA GLU A 19 -19.55 5.64 -32.30
C GLU A 19 -18.57 5.74 -31.12
N LEU A 20 -18.99 6.39 -30.02
CA LEU A 20 -18.21 6.43 -28.78
C LEU A 20 -17.96 5.01 -28.28
N LEU A 21 -19.00 4.20 -28.13
CA LEU A 21 -18.90 2.85 -27.60
C LEU A 21 -18.03 1.96 -28.50
N ALA A 22 -18.12 2.10 -29.84
CA ALA A 22 -17.26 1.40 -30.78
C ALA A 22 -15.79 1.82 -30.64
N SER A 23 -15.53 3.13 -30.53
CA SER A 23 -14.18 3.68 -30.31
C SER A 23 -13.58 3.21 -29.00
N LEU A 24 -14.35 3.28 -27.89
CA LEU A 24 -13.92 2.79 -26.59
C LEU A 24 -13.61 1.29 -26.60
N ARG A 25 -14.44 0.45 -27.25
CA ARG A 25 -14.14 -0.99 -27.41
C ARG A 25 -12.80 -1.24 -28.08
N ALA A 26 -12.49 -0.48 -29.13
CA ALA A 26 -11.23 -0.63 -29.86
C ALA A 26 -10.03 -0.23 -29.00
N LEU A 27 -10.13 0.89 -28.27
CA LEU A 27 -9.06 1.40 -27.40
C LEU A 27 -8.85 0.49 -26.17
N VAL A 28 -9.94 0.05 -25.55
CA VAL A 28 -9.93 -0.80 -24.35
C VAL A 28 -9.31 -2.17 -24.61
N LYS A 29 -9.51 -2.75 -25.81
CA LYS A 29 -8.83 -3.99 -26.22
C LYS A 29 -7.29 -3.88 -26.18
N GLY A 30 -6.77 -2.66 -26.31
CA GLY A 30 -5.33 -2.38 -26.19
C GLY A 30 -4.79 -2.43 -24.77
N LEU A 31 -5.66 -2.41 -23.75
CA LEU A 31 -5.32 -2.32 -22.33
C LEU A 31 -5.15 -3.68 -21.65
N ASP A 32 -5.51 -4.79 -22.31
CA ASP A 32 -5.34 -6.13 -21.74
C ASP A 32 -3.88 -6.39 -21.36
N LEU A 33 -3.65 -6.81 -20.12
CA LEU A 33 -2.31 -7.00 -19.57
C LEU A 33 -1.68 -8.29 -20.12
N PRO A 34 -0.55 -8.22 -20.84
CA PRO A 34 0.14 -9.40 -21.31
C PRO A 34 0.70 -10.23 -20.15
N VAL A 35 0.71 -11.56 -20.29
CA VAL A 35 1.16 -12.49 -19.21
C VAL A 35 2.61 -12.24 -18.79
N ASN A 36 3.50 -11.91 -19.74
CA ASN A 36 4.90 -11.57 -19.48
C ASN A 36 5.08 -10.26 -18.70
N VAL A 37 4.15 -9.30 -18.87
CA VAL A 37 4.13 -8.04 -18.11
C VAL A 37 3.61 -8.30 -16.70
N PHE A 38 2.57 -9.12 -16.55
CA PHE A 38 2.01 -9.49 -15.23
C PHE A 38 3.06 -10.16 -14.33
N ASN A 39 3.88 -11.04 -14.91
CA ASN A 39 4.95 -11.75 -14.18
C ASN A 39 6.24 -10.92 -14.00
N GLN A 40 6.29 -9.69 -14.53
CA GLN A 40 7.46 -8.79 -14.44
C GLN A 40 8.77 -9.42 -14.95
N THR A 41 8.68 -10.31 -15.95
CA THR A 41 9.86 -11.03 -16.45
C THR A 41 10.63 -10.27 -17.53
N ASP A 42 10.04 -9.24 -18.12
CA ASP A 42 10.57 -8.52 -19.28
C ASP A 42 10.34 -7.01 -19.15
N GLU A 43 11.41 -6.28 -18.82
CA GLU A 43 11.40 -4.83 -18.66
C GLU A 43 11.10 -4.09 -19.98
N PHE A 44 11.52 -4.64 -21.11
CA PHE A 44 11.26 -4.04 -22.42
C PHE A 44 9.77 -4.14 -22.77
N ALA A 45 9.18 -5.33 -22.61
CA ALA A 45 7.75 -5.54 -22.83
C ALA A 45 6.90 -4.66 -21.89
N PHE A 46 7.35 -4.48 -20.66
CA PHE A 46 6.72 -3.60 -19.69
C PHE A 46 6.73 -2.13 -20.14
N ASN A 47 7.89 -1.60 -20.56
CA ASN A 47 8.01 -0.23 -21.05
C ASN A 47 7.18 0.02 -22.33
N GLN A 48 7.14 -0.96 -23.22
CA GLN A 48 6.30 -0.91 -24.42
C GLN A 48 4.81 -0.89 -24.06
N TYR A 49 4.38 -1.76 -23.13
CA TYR A 49 3.00 -1.78 -22.63
C TYR A 49 2.65 -0.44 -21.98
N ALA A 50 3.47 0.08 -21.06
CA ALA A 50 3.21 1.34 -20.37
C ALA A 50 3.02 2.52 -21.35
N SER A 51 3.86 2.59 -22.39
CA SER A 51 3.78 3.64 -23.42
C SER A 51 2.48 3.54 -24.23
N LYS A 52 2.14 2.33 -24.68
CA LYS A 52 0.90 2.06 -25.43
C LYS A 52 -0.34 2.35 -24.58
N THR A 53 -0.36 1.86 -23.35
CA THR A 53 -1.43 2.06 -22.37
C THR A 53 -1.65 3.54 -22.10
N PHE A 54 -0.59 4.32 -21.91
CA PHE A 54 -0.72 5.77 -21.71
C PHE A 54 -1.36 6.47 -22.91
N LEU A 55 -0.93 6.15 -24.15
CA LEU A 55 -1.54 6.72 -25.36
C LEU A 55 -3.01 6.35 -25.49
N SER A 56 -3.36 5.08 -25.27
CA SER A 56 -4.76 4.62 -25.29
C SER A 56 -5.61 5.31 -24.24
N ILE A 57 -5.12 5.46 -23.00
CA ILE A 57 -5.84 6.16 -21.93
C ILE A 57 -6.00 7.65 -22.25
N LYS A 58 -4.98 8.30 -22.81
CA LYS A 58 -5.08 9.71 -23.23
C LYS A 58 -6.11 9.91 -24.35
N GLN A 59 -6.17 8.99 -25.30
CA GLN A 59 -7.18 8.99 -26.35
C GLN A 59 -8.59 8.78 -25.77
N ILE A 60 -8.77 7.78 -24.90
CA ILE A 60 -10.03 7.55 -24.18
C ILE A 60 -10.45 8.81 -23.41
N SER A 61 -9.50 9.43 -22.70
CA SER A 61 -9.71 10.65 -21.92
C SER A 61 -10.23 11.79 -22.78
N THR A 62 -9.56 12.01 -23.89
CA THR A 62 -9.93 13.00 -24.89
C THR A 62 -11.31 12.71 -25.47
N THR A 63 -11.62 11.45 -25.83
CA THR A 63 -12.91 11.08 -26.41
C THR A 63 -14.05 11.25 -25.41
N ILE A 64 -13.88 10.88 -24.13
CA ILE A 64 -14.92 11.02 -23.10
C ILE A 64 -15.14 12.49 -22.73
N THR A 65 -14.09 13.31 -22.65
CA THR A 65 -14.17 14.70 -22.18
C THR A 65 -14.52 15.72 -23.28
N LYS A 66 -14.31 15.38 -24.56
CA LYS A 66 -14.58 16.27 -25.71
C LYS A 66 -16.03 16.75 -25.79
N VAL A 67 -16.97 15.96 -25.28
CA VAL A 67 -18.39 16.31 -25.27
C VAL A 67 -18.77 16.64 -23.83
N ASP A 68 -19.00 17.92 -23.55
CA ASP A 68 -19.47 18.43 -22.25
C ASP A 68 -20.96 18.09 -22.00
N GLN A 69 -21.46 17.03 -22.64
CA GLN A 69 -22.83 16.54 -22.54
C GLN A 69 -22.84 15.19 -21.85
N ASP A 70 -23.97 14.88 -21.22
CA ASP A 70 -24.26 13.53 -20.78
C ASP A 70 -24.28 12.61 -22.01
N TRP A 71 -23.36 11.64 -22.05
CA TRP A 71 -23.27 10.66 -23.13
C TRP A 71 -24.49 9.73 -23.20
N GLY A 72 -25.43 9.81 -22.26
CA GLY A 72 -26.56 8.89 -22.17
C GLY A 72 -26.11 7.54 -21.64
N TRP A 73 -25.19 7.52 -20.68
CA TRP A 73 -24.71 6.27 -20.08
C TRP A 73 -25.84 5.44 -19.47
N ASP A 74 -26.93 6.08 -19.06
CA ASP A 74 -28.14 5.42 -18.54
C ASP A 74 -28.81 4.50 -19.57
N ASP A 75 -28.60 4.73 -20.88
CA ASP A 75 -29.09 3.87 -21.96
C ASP A 75 -28.18 2.65 -22.19
N VAL A 76 -26.96 2.66 -21.66
CA VAL A 76 -25.99 1.57 -21.76
C VAL A 76 -26.20 0.60 -20.60
N SER A 77 -26.34 -0.69 -20.90
CA SER A 77 -26.51 -1.70 -19.86
C SER A 77 -25.34 -1.71 -18.87
N ALA A 78 -25.63 -1.94 -17.60
CA ALA A 78 -24.61 -1.96 -16.54
C ALA A 78 -23.47 -2.96 -16.86
N GLU A 79 -23.79 -4.13 -17.39
CA GLU A 79 -22.79 -5.11 -17.79
C GLU A 79 -21.85 -4.56 -18.88
N GLN A 80 -22.40 -3.88 -19.88
CA GLN A 80 -21.60 -3.26 -20.92
C GLN A 80 -20.76 -2.09 -20.39
N GLN A 81 -21.30 -1.28 -19.47
CA GLN A 81 -20.50 -0.25 -18.79
C GLN A 81 -19.31 -0.85 -18.05
N ALA A 82 -19.50 -1.94 -17.30
CA ALA A 82 -18.42 -2.63 -16.59
C ALA A 82 -17.39 -3.25 -17.52
N GLN A 83 -17.81 -3.84 -18.63
CA GLN A 83 -16.90 -4.41 -19.64
C GLN A 83 -16.03 -3.34 -20.31
N LEU A 84 -16.59 -2.16 -20.60
CA LEU A 84 -15.88 -1.08 -21.26
C LEU A 84 -14.99 -0.29 -20.29
N LEU A 85 -15.53 0.08 -19.14
CA LEU A 85 -14.87 0.99 -18.20
C LEU A 85 -14.02 0.24 -17.18
N GLY A 86 -14.31 -1.03 -16.90
CA GLY A 86 -13.55 -1.87 -15.97
C GLY A 86 -12.05 -1.91 -16.28
N PRO A 87 -11.60 -2.20 -17.51
CA PRO A 87 -10.18 -2.22 -17.87
C PRO A 87 -9.46 -0.89 -17.65
N ILE A 88 -10.16 0.24 -17.82
CA ILE A 88 -9.64 1.57 -17.52
C ILE A 88 -9.45 1.72 -16.00
N ILE A 89 -10.47 1.39 -15.22
CA ILE A 89 -10.43 1.50 -13.75
C ILE A 89 -9.38 0.57 -13.12
N ARG A 90 -9.07 -0.59 -13.73
CA ARG A 90 -7.97 -1.47 -13.29
C ARG A 90 -6.61 -0.77 -13.26
N LEU A 91 -6.45 0.34 -13.99
CA LEU A 91 -5.21 1.12 -14.05
C LEU A 91 -5.15 2.28 -13.05
N SER A 92 -6.18 2.47 -12.22
CA SER A 92 -6.24 3.58 -11.25
C SER A 92 -5.29 3.43 -10.05
N GLY A 93 -4.61 2.29 -9.88
CA GLY A 93 -3.74 2.02 -8.74
C GLY A 93 -2.26 2.34 -8.91
N ASP A 94 -1.48 2.06 -7.87
CA ASP A 94 0.00 2.11 -7.82
C ASP A 94 0.68 0.81 -8.28
N ASP A 95 0.11 0.14 -9.27
CA ASP A 95 0.73 -1.07 -9.82
C ASP A 95 1.84 -0.72 -10.81
N PRO A 96 2.79 -1.65 -11.03
CA PRO A 96 3.85 -1.47 -12.01
C PRO A 96 3.30 -1.05 -13.38
N TRP A 97 2.24 -1.70 -13.86
CA TRP A 97 1.66 -1.41 -15.18
C TRP A 97 0.84 -0.10 -15.24
N SER A 98 0.84 0.71 -14.18
CA SER A 98 0.26 2.05 -14.14
C SER A 98 1.33 3.12 -13.92
N SER A 99 0.97 4.38 -14.18
CA SER A 99 1.84 5.53 -13.94
C SER A 99 1.05 6.71 -13.36
N PRO A 100 1.71 7.67 -12.70
CA PRO A 100 1.05 8.90 -12.24
C PRO A 100 0.39 9.69 -13.39
N SER A 101 0.87 9.55 -14.62
CA SER A 101 0.25 10.17 -15.79
C SER A 101 -1.03 9.45 -16.19
N ILE A 102 -1.04 8.11 -16.21
CA ILE A 102 -2.24 7.31 -16.47
C ILE A 102 -3.33 7.63 -15.44
N ARG A 103 -2.98 7.67 -14.15
CA ARG A 103 -3.94 7.98 -13.09
C ARG A 103 -4.56 9.37 -13.22
N ARG A 104 -3.77 10.39 -13.57
CA ARG A 104 -4.27 11.75 -13.81
C ARG A 104 -5.30 11.80 -14.94
N GLU A 105 -5.07 11.05 -16.02
CA GLU A 105 -6.04 10.95 -17.11
C GLU A 105 -7.33 10.23 -16.66
N ILE A 106 -7.22 9.15 -15.88
CA ILE A 106 -8.39 8.45 -15.31
C ILE A 106 -9.18 9.36 -14.36
N ASP A 107 -8.49 10.14 -13.53
CA ASP A 107 -9.13 11.11 -12.64
C ASP A 107 -9.84 12.23 -13.43
N SER A 108 -9.32 12.58 -14.63
CA SER A 108 -9.92 13.61 -15.47
C SER A 108 -11.24 13.18 -16.13
N ILE A 109 -11.40 11.90 -16.50
CA ILE A 109 -12.66 11.38 -17.06
C ILE A 109 -13.71 11.10 -16.00
N GLN A 110 -13.29 11.01 -14.73
CA GLN A 110 -14.11 10.56 -13.64
C GLN A 110 -15.44 11.33 -13.46
N PRO A 111 -15.52 12.67 -13.64
CA PRO A 111 -16.79 13.40 -13.60
C PRO A 111 -17.80 13.00 -14.69
N HIS A 112 -17.33 12.42 -15.78
CA HIS A 112 -18.13 12.03 -16.95
C HIS A 112 -18.53 10.55 -16.95
N LEU A 113 -18.14 9.79 -15.92
CA LEU A 113 -18.49 8.38 -15.78
C LEU A 113 -19.90 8.19 -15.18
N PRO A 114 -20.60 7.10 -15.53
CA PRO A 114 -21.90 6.80 -14.95
C PRO A 114 -21.84 6.69 -13.42
N LYS A 115 -22.79 7.30 -12.72
CA LYS A 115 -22.86 7.28 -11.25
C LYS A 115 -23.07 5.88 -10.68
N SER A 116 -23.71 4.98 -11.44
CA SER A 116 -23.95 3.59 -11.07
C SER A 116 -22.72 2.69 -11.22
N LEU A 117 -21.70 3.12 -11.97
CA LEU A 117 -20.53 2.33 -12.32
C LEU A 117 -19.81 1.71 -11.11
N PRO A 118 -19.56 2.43 -9.99
CA PRO A 118 -18.88 1.85 -8.83
C PRO A 118 -19.59 0.60 -8.30
N LEU A 119 -20.92 0.64 -8.17
CA LEU A 119 -21.70 -0.50 -7.69
C LEU A 119 -21.69 -1.65 -8.69
N THR A 120 -21.81 -1.36 -9.98
CA THR A 120 -21.75 -2.38 -11.04
C THR A 120 -20.40 -3.09 -11.05
N LEU A 121 -19.31 -2.33 -10.94
CA LEU A 121 -17.96 -2.89 -10.88
C LEU A 121 -17.76 -3.74 -9.63
N LEU A 122 -18.24 -3.31 -8.46
CA LEU A 122 -18.17 -4.12 -7.23
C LEU A 122 -18.90 -5.45 -7.38
N HIS A 123 -20.07 -5.47 -8.02
CA HIS A 123 -20.79 -6.70 -8.31
C HIS A 123 -20.01 -7.63 -9.26
N SER A 124 -19.28 -7.06 -10.23
CA SER A 124 -18.44 -7.83 -11.15
C SER A 124 -17.23 -8.52 -10.47
N LEU A 125 -16.85 -8.09 -9.26
CA LEU A 125 -15.72 -8.68 -8.52
C LEU A 125 -16.05 -10.03 -7.88
N ARG A 126 -17.33 -10.36 -7.69
CA ARG A 126 -17.74 -11.57 -6.95
C ARG A 126 -17.08 -12.87 -7.44
N PRO A 127 -16.92 -13.14 -8.75
CA PRO A 127 -16.24 -14.35 -9.22
C PRO A 127 -14.74 -14.40 -8.89
N ALA A 128 -14.10 -13.25 -8.65
CA ALA A 128 -12.68 -13.18 -8.34
C ALA A 128 -12.36 -13.48 -6.85
N PHE A 129 -13.36 -13.41 -5.97
CA PHE A 129 -13.15 -13.56 -4.53
C PHE A 129 -14.00 -14.68 -3.94
N ALA A 130 -13.35 -15.59 -3.20
CA ALA A 130 -14.04 -16.59 -2.41
C ALA A 130 -14.77 -15.94 -1.22
N PRO A 131 -15.87 -16.55 -0.71
CA PRO A 131 -16.49 -16.12 0.54
C PRO A 131 -15.48 -16.16 1.71
N HIS A 132 -15.49 -15.13 2.57
CA HIS A 132 -14.55 -15.01 3.68
C HIS A 132 -14.99 -15.81 4.92
N PRO A 133 -14.13 -16.63 5.56
CA PRO A 133 -14.53 -17.52 6.66
C PRO A 133 -14.91 -16.78 7.96
N SER A 134 -14.42 -15.57 8.17
CA SER A 134 -14.76 -14.75 9.35
C SER A 134 -16.08 -13.98 9.20
N LEU A 135 -16.76 -14.12 8.07
CA LEU A 135 -18.01 -13.42 7.76
C LEU A 135 -19.17 -14.39 7.58
N SER A 136 -20.36 -13.97 8.00
CA SER A 136 -21.60 -14.65 7.66
C SER A 136 -21.97 -14.42 6.18
N SER A 137 -22.97 -15.14 5.67
CA SER A 137 -23.55 -14.85 4.33
C SER A 137 -24.12 -13.43 4.23
N ALA A 138 -24.48 -12.81 5.37
CA ALA A 138 -24.90 -11.42 5.47
C ALA A 138 -23.74 -10.45 5.77
N SER A 139 -22.48 -10.92 5.62
CA SER A 139 -21.25 -10.16 5.88
C SER A 139 -21.13 -9.56 7.27
N ARG A 140 -21.76 -10.21 8.25
CA ARG A 140 -21.58 -9.86 9.67
C ARG A 140 -20.36 -10.62 10.22
N PRO A 141 -19.51 -9.98 11.04
CA PRO A 141 -18.43 -10.67 11.72
C PRO A 141 -18.96 -11.86 12.53
N LEU A 142 -18.33 -13.03 12.38
CA LEU A 142 -18.67 -14.22 13.14
C LEU A 142 -17.82 -14.30 14.42
N PRO A 143 -18.37 -14.75 15.56
CA PRO A 143 -17.59 -14.99 16.77
C PRO A 143 -16.52 -16.09 16.60
N LYS A 144 -16.76 -17.02 15.66
CA LYS A 144 -15.85 -18.09 15.27
C LYS A 144 -15.90 -18.27 13.75
N PRO A 145 -14.78 -18.49 13.06
CA PRO A 145 -14.77 -18.74 11.62
C PRO A 145 -15.64 -19.95 11.24
N THR A 146 -16.28 -19.92 10.07
CA THR A 146 -17.07 -21.04 9.55
C THR A 146 -16.21 -22.25 9.15
N ALA A 147 -14.95 -22.02 8.81
CA ALA A 147 -14.00 -23.05 8.40
C ALA A 147 -13.34 -23.74 9.61
N GLY A 148 -14.13 -24.46 10.41
CA GLY A 148 -13.64 -25.29 11.53
C GLY A 148 -12.92 -24.53 12.66
N THR A 149 -12.62 -25.23 13.75
CA THR A 149 -11.94 -24.66 14.93
C THR A 149 -10.41 -24.66 14.81
N GLY A 150 -9.83 -24.76 13.61
CA GLY A 150 -8.39 -24.96 13.41
C GLY A 150 -7.80 -24.20 12.22
N ALA A 151 -6.46 -24.17 12.16
CA ALA A 151 -5.66 -23.56 11.09
C ALA A 151 -5.92 -24.17 9.70
N GLU A 152 -6.56 -25.34 9.62
CA GLU A 152 -6.87 -26.04 8.37
C GLU A 152 -7.85 -25.26 7.49
N GLY A 153 -8.83 -24.56 8.07
CA GLY A 153 -9.81 -23.77 7.31
C GLY A 153 -9.26 -22.48 6.71
N THR A 154 -8.10 -22.02 7.19
CA THR A 154 -7.38 -20.88 6.61
C THR A 154 -6.42 -21.34 5.51
N ILE A 155 -5.88 -22.55 5.61
CA ILE A 155 -4.98 -23.14 4.60
C ILE A 155 -5.70 -23.29 3.25
N ASP A 156 -6.92 -23.83 3.21
CA ASP A 156 -7.71 -24.00 1.98
C ASP A 156 -8.02 -22.68 1.25
N MET A 157 -8.09 -21.55 1.98
CA MET A 157 -8.34 -20.22 1.39
C MET A 157 -7.16 -19.71 0.57
N HIS A 158 -5.95 -20.24 0.79
CA HIS A 158 -4.72 -19.75 0.17
C HIS A 158 -4.26 -20.59 -1.03
N ASP A 159 -4.82 -21.78 -1.26
CA ASP A 159 -4.36 -22.70 -2.29
C ASP A 159 -4.77 -22.29 -3.72
N VAL A 160 -6.02 -21.82 -3.90
CA VAL A 160 -6.50 -21.32 -5.20
C VAL A 160 -7.29 -20.03 -5.00
N GLN A 161 -6.67 -18.90 -5.33
CA GLN A 161 -7.26 -17.58 -5.20
C GLN A 161 -7.51 -16.94 -6.57
N PRO A 162 -8.76 -16.90 -7.06
CA PRO A 162 -9.07 -16.44 -8.43
C PRO A 162 -8.64 -14.99 -8.72
N PHE A 163 -8.55 -14.14 -7.70
CA PHE A 163 -8.10 -12.75 -7.85
C PHE A 163 -6.61 -12.63 -8.23
N LYS A 164 -5.83 -13.71 -8.07
CA LYS A 164 -4.41 -13.77 -8.48
C LYS A 164 -4.22 -14.24 -9.93
N ASP A 165 -5.30 -14.70 -10.58
CA ASP A 165 -5.26 -15.09 -11.98
C ASP A 165 -5.00 -13.87 -12.89
N VAL A 166 -4.31 -14.08 -14.01
CA VAL A 166 -4.03 -13.03 -15.00
C VAL A 166 -5.33 -12.36 -15.48
N SER A 167 -6.43 -13.11 -15.63
CA SER A 167 -7.74 -12.58 -16.00
C SER A 167 -8.32 -11.59 -14.97
N SER A 168 -7.90 -11.72 -13.71
CA SER A 168 -8.31 -10.87 -12.57
C SER A 168 -7.30 -9.76 -12.27
N TRP A 169 -6.40 -9.41 -13.20
CA TRP A 169 -5.46 -8.31 -12.97
C TRP A 169 -6.18 -7.00 -12.59
N GLY A 170 -5.64 -6.25 -11.64
CA GLY A 170 -6.19 -4.96 -11.23
C GLY A 170 -7.55 -5.00 -10.50
N VAL A 171 -8.07 -6.17 -10.10
CA VAL A 171 -9.33 -6.26 -9.32
C VAL A 171 -9.28 -5.53 -7.99
N ALA A 172 -8.11 -5.46 -7.35
CA ALA A 172 -7.94 -4.68 -6.13
C ALA A 172 -8.06 -3.17 -6.37
N ASN A 173 -7.67 -2.68 -7.56
CA ASN A 173 -7.84 -1.29 -7.94
C ASN A 173 -9.29 -0.97 -8.23
N ILE A 174 -10.01 -1.89 -8.90
CA ILE A 174 -11.47 -1.78 -9.05
C ILE A 174 -12.14 -1.69 -7.68
N LEU A 175 -11.77 -2.55 -6.73
CA LEU A 175 -12.32 -2.54 -5.37
C LEU A 175 -12.07 -1.20 -4.69
N ALA A 176 -10.82 -0.74 -4.64
CA ALA A 176 -10.44 0.51 -3.98
C ALA A 176 -11.10 1.73 -4.64
N TRP A 177 -11.04 1.82 -5.97
CA TRP A 177 -11.65 2.92 -6.72
C TRP A 177 -13.16 2.95 -6.52
N SER A 178 -13.84 1.81 -6.66
CA SER A 178 -15.30 1.76 -6.55
C SER A 178 -15.75 2.07 -5.13
N ALA A 179 -15.10 1.49 -4.11
CA ALA A 179 -15.45 1.73 -2.71
C ALA A 179 -15.22 3.19 -2.29
N SER A 180 -14.18 3.86 -2.81
CA SER A 180 -13.91 5.27 -2.53
C SER A 180 -14.97 6.26 -3.06
N ARG A 181 -15.87 5.78 -3.94
CA ARG A 181 -16.89 6.59 -4.61
C ARG A 181 -18.28 6.41 -4.05
N LEU A 182 -18.47 5.43 -3.18
CA LEU A 182 -19.75 5.20 -2.53
C LEU A 182 -19.97 6.21 -1.41
N THR A 183 -21.22 6.62 -1.22
CA THR A 183 -21.60 7.43 -0.05
C THR A 183 -21.55 6.58 1.22
N GLU A 184 -21.69 7.24 2.38
CA GLU A 184 -21.81 6.56 3.67
C GLU A 184 -22.97 5.53 3.66
N GLU A 185 -24.14 5.93 3.18
CA GLU A 185 -25.34 5.09 3.13
C GLU A 185 -25.17 3.91 2.16
N GLU A 186 -24.48 4.15 1.04
CA GLU A 186 -24.17 3.10 0.06
C GLU A 186 -23.16 2.10 0.62
N ILE A 187 -22.10 2.55 1.30
CA ILE A 187 -21.14 1.64 1.95
C ILE A 187 -21.85 0.80 3.02
N GLU A 188 -22.69 1.39 3.86
CA GLU A 188 -23.45 0.64 4.87
C GLU A 188 -24.37 -0.40 4.21
N ARG A 189 -25.09 -0.01 3.15
CA ARG A 189 -26.02 -0.89 2.42
C ARG A 189 -25.30 -2.03 1.68
N TYR A 190 -24.15 -1.74 1.09
CA TYR A 190 -23.39 -2.66 0.25
C TYR A 190 -22.12 -3.18 0.93
N LEU A 191 -22.06 -3.10 2.27
CA LEU A 191 -20.93 -3.58 3.05
C LEU A 191 -20.62 -5.05 2.76
N GLY A 192 -21.65 -5.86 2.49
CA GLY A 192 -21.47 -7.27 2.15
C GLY A 192 -20.90 -7.57 0.78
N ILE A 193 -20.65 -6.55 -0.03
CA ILE A 193 -19.94 -6.64 -1.31
C ILE A 193 -18.51 -6.08 -1.16
N VAL A 194 -18.33 -5.03 -0.35
CA VAL A 194 -17.05 -4.34 -0.19
C VAL A 194 -16.14 -5.03 0.84
N LEU A 195 -16.68 -5.41 2.00
CA LEU A 195 -15.91 -5.94 3.12
C LEU A 195 -15.29 -7.32 2.83
N PRO A 196 -16.00 -8.32 2.27
CA PRO A 196 -15.40 -9.63 2.02
C PRO A 196 -14.14 -9.59 1.14
N PRO A 197 -14.13 -8.98 -0.08
CA PRO A 197 -12.92 -8.94 -0.90
C PRO A 197 -11.82 -8.10 -0.27
N THR A 198 -12.15 -7.07 0.52
CA THR A 198 -11.18 -6.31 1.30
C THR A 198 -10.46 -7.22 2.30
N LEU A 199 -11.20 -8.03 3.06
CA LEU A 199 -10.62 -8.97 4.03
C LEU A 199 -9.82 -10.08 3.36
N VAL A 200 -10.31 -10.65 2.25
CA VAL A 200 -9.58 -11.67 1.49
C VAL A 200 -8.20 -11.15 1.06
N LEU A 201 -8.11 -9.90 0.61
CA LEU A 201 -6.83 -9.28 0.28
C LEU A 201 -5.97 -9.02 1.52
N MET A 202 -6.56 -8.54 2.62
CA MET A 202 -5.84 -8.25 3.88
C MET A 202 -5.29 -9.49 4.58
N ASP A 203 -5.97 -10.62 4.48
CA ASP A 203 -5.57 -11.88 5.10
C ASP A 203 -4.66 -12.72 4.18
N ASP A 204 -4.29 -12.21 2.99
CA ASP A 204 -3.41 -12.91 2.06
C ASP A 204 -2.00 -13.12 2.62
N TYR A 205 -1.34 -14.25 2.32
CA TYR A 205 0.02 -14.46 2.80
C TYR A 205 1.04 -13.57 2.09
N GLU A 206 0.82 -13.21 0.81
CA GLU A 206 1.75 -12.38 0.04
C GLU A 206 1.62 -10.90 0.43
N PRO A 207 2.73 -10.23 0.78
CA PRO A 207 2.71 -8.81 1.17
C PRO A 207 2.04 -7.86 0.18
N ARG A 208 2.24 -8.08 -1.12
CA ARG A 208 1.70 -7.18 -2.16
C ARG A 208 0.16 -7.14 -2.14
N TRP A 209 -0.51 -8.27 -1.92
CA TRP A 209 -1.98 -8.32 -1.90
C TRP A 209 -2.55 -7.76 -0.60
N ARG A 210 -1.86 -8.00 0.52
CA ARG A 210 -2.20 -7.36 1.80
C ARG A 210 -2.13 -5.85 1.75
N GLU A 211 -1.09 -5.29 1.13
CA GLU A 211 -0.96 -3.84 0.93
C GLU A 211 -2.15 -3.30 0.12
N LYS A 212 -2.56 -4.01 -0.93
CA LYS A 212 -3.74 -3.66 -1.73
C LYS A 212 -5.04 -3.76 -0.92
N GLY A 213 -5.19 -4.77 -0.07
CA GLY A 213 -6.32 -4.92 0.84
C GLY A 213 -6.42 -3.78 1.85
N ILE A 214 -5.29 -3.37 2.44
CA ILE A 214 -5.22 -2.26 3.38
C ILE A 214 -5.49 -0.93 2.69
N SER A 215 -4.94 -0.72 1.49
CA SER A 215 -5.24 0.44 0.65
C SER A 215 -6.74 0.51 0.33
N ALA A 216 -7.34 -0.60 -0.09
CA ALA A 216 -8.78 -0.69 -0.33
C ALA A 216 -9.57 -0.38 0.95
N LEU A 217 -9.23 -0.96 2.10
CA LEU A 217 -9.86 -0.65 3.38
C LEU A 217 -9.80 0.85 3.67
N SER A 218 -8.62 1.45 3.54
CA SER A 218 -8.41 2.87 3.84
C SER A 218 -9.24 3.82 2.97
N SER A 219 -9.63 3.37 1.78
CA SER A 219 -10.40 4.16 0.82
C SER A 219 -11.87 4.33 1.22
N TRP A 220 -12.43 3.42 2.02
CA TRP A 220 -13.86 3.43 2.37
C TRP A 220 -14.14 3.37 3.88
N ILE A 221 -13.26 2.79 4.71
CA ILE A 221 -13.58 2.58 6.13
C ILE A 221 -13.84 3.88 6.89
N PHE A 222 -13.23 4.98 6.44
CA PHE A 222 -13.35 6.30 7.06
C PHE A 222 -14.51 7.13 6.50
N THR A 223 -15.29 6.61 5.54
CA THR A 223 -16.55 7.24 5.12
C THR A 223 -17.68 6.90 6.08
N LEU A 224 -17.59 5.76 6.78
CA LEU A 224 -18.55 5.35 7.80
C LEU A 224 -18.27 6.04 9.14
N PRO A 225 -19.29 6.54 9.86
CA PRO A 225 -19.14 7.07 11.21
C PRO A 225 -18.60 6.03 12.19
N ALA A 226 -17.79 6.47 13.13
CA ALA A 226 -17.24 5.61 14.19
C ALA A 226 -18.32 4.81 14.93
N GLN A 227 -19.48 5.42 15.19
CA GLN A 227 -20.61 4.75 15.85
C GLN A 227 -21.18 3.60 15.00
N THR A 228 -21.28 3.78 13.69
CA THR A 228 -21.74 2.76 12.74
C THR A 228 -20.77 1.57 12.74
N LEU A 229 -19.46 1.84 12.70
CA LEU A 229 -18.42 0.80 12.80
C LEU A 229 -18.53 -0.01 14.09
N GLN A 230 -18.76 0.67 15.22
CA GLN A 230 -18.94 0.03 16.53
C GLN A 230 -20.20 -0.86 16.56
N ASN A 231 -21.32 -0.35 16.06
CA ASN A 231 -22.58 -1.11 15.97
C ASN A 231 -22.44 -2.37 15.11
N MET A 232 -21.65 -2.30 14.04
CA MET A 232 -21.34 -3.42 13.16
C MET A 232 -20.25 -4.36 13.71
N ARG A 233 -19.61 -4.02 14.83
CA ARG A 233 -18.49 -4.76 15.44
C ARG A 233 -17.29 -4.91 14.51
N LEU A 234 -17.10 -3.95 13.60
CA LEU A 234 -15.94 -3.93 12.69
C LEU A 234 -14.61 -3.74 13.42
N PRO A 235 -14.48 -2.93 14.49
CA PRO A 235 -13.22 -2.80 15.23
C PRO A 235 -12.69 -4.13 15.76
N SER A 236 -13.57 -4.98 16.31
CA SER A 236 -13.18 -6.31 16.81
C SER A 236 -12.76 -7.28 15.72
N LEU A 237 -13.15 -7.04 14.46
CA LEU A 237 -12.74 -7.86 13.32
C LEU A 237 -11.46 -7.31 12.68
N LEU A 238 -11.42 -6.01 12.40
CA LEU A 238 -10.37 -5.36 11.62
C LEU A 238 -9.10 -5.11 12.41
N LEU A 239 -9.18 -4.75 13.71
CA LEU A 239 -7.96 -4.50 14.50
C LEU A 239 -7.05 -5.72 14.63
N PRO A 240 -7.57 -6.93 14.94
CA PRO A 240 -6.75 -8.13 14.91
C PRO A 240 -6.10 -8.40 13.55
N SER A 241 -6.82 -8.26 12.44
CA SER A 241 -6.28 -8.50 11.08
C SER A 241 -5.22 -7.45 10.70
N LEU A 242 -5.43 -6.17 11.03
CA LEU A 242 -4.44 -5.10 10.83
C LEU A 242 -3.18 -5.32 11.67
N ILE A 243 -3.31 -5.68 12.94
CA ILE A 243 -2.18 -5.98 13.83
C ILE A 243 -1.45 -7.26 13.39
N HIS A 244 -2.19 -8.26 12.91
CA HIS A 244 -1.59 -9.46 12.33
C HIS A 244 -0.77 -9.11 11.09
N SER A 245 -1.30 -8.26 10.20
CA SER A 245 -0.58 -7.78 9.01
C SER A 245 0.74 -7.08 9.37
N LEU A 246 0.76 -6.30 10.45
CA LEU A 246 2.00 -5.69 10.98
C LEU A 246 3.03 -6.74 11.44
N ALA A 247 2.56 -7.83 12.06
CA ALA A 247 3.41 -8.88 12.60
C ALA A 247 4.05 -9.78 11.53
N LEU A 248 3.46 -9.88 10.34
CA LEU A 248 3.88 -10.80 9.27
C LEU A 248 5.20 -10.41 8.56
N ARG A 249 5.91 -9.35 9.00
CA ARG A 249 7.26 -8.93 8.54
C ARG A 249 7.42 -9.02 7.00
N PRO A 250 6.67 -8.21 6.27
CA PRO A 250 6.67 -8.28 4.82
C PRO A 250 8.04 -7.86 4.26
N HIS A 251 8.54 -8.62 3.27
CA HIS A 251 9.50 -8.13 2.29
C HIS A 251 8.83 -8.26 0.92
N PRO A 252 8.56 -7.16 0.22
CA PRO A 252 8.94 -5.78 0.53
C PRO A 252 8.16 -5.14 1.71
N PRO A 253 8.71 -4.10 2.36
CA PRO A 253 8.02 -3.21 3.30
C PRO A 253 6.59 -2.81 2.92
N GLN A 254 5.72 -2.62 3.91
CA GLN A 254 4.30 -2.29 3.73
C GLN A 254 3.97 -0.96 4.42
N PRO A 255 4.26 0.18 3.78
CA PRO A 255 4.27 1.49 4.44
C PRO A 255 2.86 1.97 4.86
N SER A 256 1.79 1.43 4.28
CA SER A 256 0.42 1.88 4.62
C SER A 256 -0.19 1.19 5.84
N VAL A 257 0.34 0.03 6.27
CA VAL A 257 -0.29 -0.78 7.34
C VAL A 257 -0.31 -0.01 8.66
N LEU A 258 0.85 0.50 9.12
CA LEU A 258 0.93 1.17 10.41
C LEU A 258 0.12 2.47 10.44
N PRO A 259 0.24 3.40 9.47
CA PRO A 259 -0.58 4.60 9.43
C PRO A 259 -2.08 4.30 9.41
N THR A 260 -2.51 3.32 8.62
CA THR A 260 -3.93 2.92 8.54
C THR A 260 -4.41 2.34 9.87
N THR A 261 -3.61 1.49 10.51
CA THR A 261 -3.92 0.89 11.81
C THR A 261 -4.07 1.96 12.89
N LEU A 262 -3.11 2.89 12.99
CA LEU A 262 -3.16 3.97 13.98
C LEU A 262 -4.29 4.97 13.70
N ARG A 263 -4.59 5.26 12.43
CA ARG A 263 -5.75 6.06 12.04
C ARG A 263 -7.06 5.37 12.43
N PHE A 264 -7.20 4.08 12.15
CA PHE A 264 -8.39 3.29 12.50
C PHE A 264 -8.58 3.19 14.01
N LEU A 265 -7.50 3.00 14.77
CA LEU A 265 -7.54 3.04 16.24
C LEU A 265 -8.01 4.40 16.76
N ARG A 266 -7.44 5.51 16.27
CA ARG A 266 -7.88 6.87 16.63
C ARG A 266 -9.34 7.12 16.33
N TYR A 267 -9.82 6.55 15.22
CA TYR A 267 -11.16 6.75 14.73
C TYR A 267 -12.19 5.95 15.53
N THR A 268 -11.83 4.76 16.01
CA THR A 268 -12.75 3.83 16.66
C THR A 268 -12.67 3.82 18.19
N THR A 269 -11.64 4.42 18.78
CA THR A 269 -11.42 4.42 20.24
C THR A 269 -11.31 5.83 20.81
N GLU A 270 -11.81 6.03 22.03
CA GLU A 270 -11.73 7.33 22.72
C GLU A 270 -10.28 7.67 23.10
N LYS A 271 -9.92 8.95 23.00
CA LYS A 271 -8.58 9.44 23.38
C LYS A 271 -8.35 9.23 24.87
N GLY A 272 -7.26 8.54 25.21
CA GLY A 272 -6.88 8.25 26.60
C GLY A 272 -7.62 7.06 27.22
N SER A 273 -8.48 6.37 26.46
CA SER A 273 -9.10 5.14 26.92
C SER A 273 -8.07 4.02 27.15
N GLU A 274 -8.36 3.16 28.12
CA GLU A 274 -7.56 1.96 28.39
C GLU A 274 -7.53 1.02 27.17
N GLU A 275 -8.65 0.92 26.45
CA GLU A 275 -8.74 0.14 25.21
C GLU A 275 -7.75 0.62 24.15
N ARG A 276 -7.68 1.94 23.91
CA ARG A 276 -6.72 2.52 22.97
C ARG A 276 -5.29 2.25 23.41
N ALA A 277 -4.99 2.43 24.70
CA ALA A 277 -3.65 2.16 25.24
C ALA A 277 -3.25 0.68 25.08
N ARG A 278 -4.20 -0.25 25.30
CA ARG A 278 -4.00 -1.69 25.08
C ARG A 278 -3.66 -1.98 23.63
N TRP A 279 -4.47 -1.51 22.68
CA TRP A 279 -4.25 -1.78 21.26
C TRP A 279 -2.98 -1.15 20.71
N VAL A 280 -2.65 0.08 21.09
CA VAL A 280 -1.36 0.68 20.68
C VAL A 280 -0.19 -0.09 21.29
N GLY A 281 -0.34 -0.60 22.52
CA GLY A 281 0.64 -1.48 23.13
C GLY A 281 0.86 -2.77 22.31
N GLU A 282 -0.20 -3.42 21.87
CA GLU A 282 -0.14 -4.57 20.96
C GLU A 282 0.55 -4.22 19.64
N VAL A 283 0.26 -3.04 19.06
CA VAL A 283 0.96 -2.56 17.84
C VAL A 283 2.47 -2.47 18.08
N VAL A 284 2.91 -1.86 19.18
CA VAL A 284 4.34 -1.75 19.50
C VAL A 284 4.96 -3.12 19.72
N GLU A 285 4.31 -4.00 20.47
CA GLU A 285 4.84 -5.32 20.78
C GLU A 285 4.95 -6.19 19.51
N ARG A 286 3.88 -6.27 18.72
CA ARG A 286 3.81 -7.12 17.51
C ARG A 286 4.61 -6.59 16.32
N ARG A 287 4.63 -5.27 16.11
CA ARG A 287 5.33 -4.68 14.96
C ARG A 287 6.79 -4.41 15.26
N VAL A 288 7.06 -3.77 16.40
CA VAL A 288 8.37 -3.20 16.69
C VAL A 288 9.22 -4.20 17.47
N VAL A 289 8.72 -4.71 18.60
CA VAL A 289 9.51 -5.61 19.46
C VAL A 289 9.73 -6.95 18.76
N ASP A 290 8.66 -7.62 18.34
CA ASP A 290 8.76 -8.89 17.60
C ASP A 290 9.47 -8.70 16.25
N GLY A 291 9.22 -7.57 15.57
CA GLY A 291 9.87 -7.22 14.31
C GLY A 291 11.40 -7.19 14.41
N TRP A 292 11.96 -6.60 15.48
CA TRP A 292 13.40 -6.63 15.73
C TRP A 292 13.91 -8.02 16.11
N VAL A 293 13.20 -8.74 16.98
CA VAL A 293 13.63 -10.06 17.47
C VAL A 293 13.73 -11.07 16.33
N TYR A 294 12.80 -10.99 15.37
CA TYR A 294 12.70 -11.97 14.31
C TYR A 294 13.17 -11.46 12.94
N ALA A 295 13.74 -10.25 12.83
CA ALA A 295 14.32 -9.82 11.57
C ALA A 295 15.41 -10.81 11.13
N LYS A 296 15.33 -11.28 9.87
CA LYS A 296 16.35 -12.17 9.31
C LYS A 296 17.71 -11.45 9.29
N ASP A 297 18.80 -12.20 9.27
CA ASP A 297 20.10 -11.61 8.96
C ASP A 297 20.21 -11.22 7.48
N GLY A 298 21.16 -10.35 7.15
CA GLY A 298 21.46 -9.97 5.78
C GLY A 298 20.74 -8.72 5.27
N ARG A 299 20.59 -8.61 3.95
CA ARG A 299 20.06 -7.40 3.29
C ARG A 299 18.57 -7.19 3.57
N GLU A 300 17.76 -8.22 3.36
CA GLU A 300 16.30 -8.18 3.60
C GLU A 300 15.98 -7.75 5.03
N GLY A 301 16.69 -8.33 6.01
CA GLY A 301 16.59 -7.97 7.41
C GLY A 301 16.87 -6.51 7.68
N ARG A 302 17.96 -5.98 7.13
CA ARG A 302 18.33 -4.56 7.31
C ARG A 302 17.26 -3.62 6.74
N GLU A 303 16.62 -3.98 5.65
CA GLU A 303 15.52 -3.21 5.05
C GLU A 303 14.29 -3.20 5.96
N VAL A 304 13.90 -4.36 6.50
CA VAL A 304 12.82 -4.47 7.50
C VAL A 304 13.14 -3.66 8.77
N LEU A 305 14.36 -3.78 9.29
CA LEU A 305 14.79 -3.03 10.48
C LEU A 305 14.84 -1.52 10.24
N ARG A 306 15.20 -1.10 9.02
CA ARG A 306 15.19 0.32 8.63
C ARG A 306 13.76 0.87 8.68
N GLU A 307 12.78 0.10 8.18
CA GLU A 307 11.37 0.47 8.24
C GLU A 307 10.87 0.54 9.69
N ILE A 308 11.14 -0.50 10.49
CA ILE A 308 10.77 -0.53 11.92
C ILE A 308 11.34 0.69 12.67
N ALA A 309 12.58 1.08 12.40
CA ALA A 309 13.15 2.29 12.99
C ALA A 309 12.36 3.55 12.61
N GLY A 310 11.96 3.71 11.34
CA GLY A 310 11.10 4.82 10.91
C GLY A 310 9.72 4.79 11.60
N GLU A 311 9.15 3.61 11.79
CA GLU A 311 7.88 3.42 12.49
C GLU A 311 7.95 3.77 13.98
N VAL A 312 9.11 3.60 14.63
CA VAL A 312 9.33 4.05 16.01
C VAL A 312 9.14 5.56 16.12
N GLU A 313 9.53 6.33 15.11
CA GLU A 313 9.31 7.78 15.10
C GLU A 313 7.81 8.11 15.06
N VAL A 314 7.06 7.41 14.21
CA VAL A 314 5.59 7.54 14.12
C VAL A 314 4.95 7.22 15.47
N LEU A 315 5.39 6.12 16.10
CA LEU A 315 4.88 5.70 17.41
C LEU A 315 5.28 6.65 18.53
N CYS A 316 6.45 7.30 18.47
CA CYS A 316 6.79 8.37 19.40
C CYS A 316 5.82 9.55 19.28
N GLY A 317 5.43 9.92 18.06
CA GLY A 317 4.41 10.95 17.82
C GLY A 317 3.02 10.57 18.35
N GLU A 318 2.63 9.29 18.24
CA GLU A 318 1.31 8.82 18.65
C GLU A 318 1.20 8.54 20.17
N LEU A 319 2.27 8.04 20.80
CA LEU A 319 2.29 7.70 22.23
C LEU A 319 2.83 8.81 23.14
N GLY A 320 3.63 9.73 22.59
CA GLY A 320 4.39 10.69 23.39
C GLY A 320 5.22 9.98 24.45
N THR A 321 5.14 10.44 25.70
CA THR A 321 5.90 9.86 26.82
C THR A 321 5.49 8.42 27.17
N GLY A 322 4.32 7.94 26.69
CA GLY A 322 3.87 6.55 26.89
C GLY A 322 4.83 5.51 26.28
N ILE A 323 5.60 5.89 25.27
CA ILE A 323 6.63 5.04 24.65
C ILE A 323 7.72 4.59 25.65
N ALA A 324 7.82 5.27 26.81
CA ALA A 324 8.74 4.95 27.89
C ALA A 324 8.68 3.47 28.33
N ARG A 325 7.49 2.86 28.27
CA ARG A 325 7.24 1.45 28.65
C ARG A 325 8.16 0.47 27.91
N TRP A 326 8.53 0.77 26.66
CA TRP A 326 9.33 -0.12 25.81
C TRP A 326 10.80 0.29 25.70
N THR A 327 11.26 1.31 26.44
CA THR A 327 12.66 1.81 26.34
C THR A 327 13.72 0.74 26.54
N ARG A 328 13.44 -0.27 27.38
CA ARG A 328 14.34 -1.41 27.62
C ARG A 328 14.55 -2.27 26.37
N GLN A 329 13.57 -2.32 25.47
CA GLN A 329 13.64 -3.03 24.19
C GLN A 329 14.10 -2.10 23.07
N LEU A 330 13.48 -0.91 22.97
CA LEU A 330 13.74 0.05 21.88
C LEU A 330 15.20 0.51 21.87
N ILE A 331 15.75 0.98 23.00
CA ILE A 331 17.07 1.63 23.00
C ILE A 331 18.19 0.65 22.63
N PRO A 332 18.29 -0.58 23.20
CA PRO A 332 19.29 -1.54 22.77
C PRO A 332 19.19 -1.90 21.29
N ASN A 333 17.97 -2.10 20.76
CA ASN A 333 17.77 -2.44 19.35
C ASN A 333 18.13 -1.28 18.41
N LEU A 334 17.86 -0.03 18.81
CA LEU A 334 18.27 1.16 18.07
C LEU A 334 19.78 1.37 18.10
N LEU A 335 20.45 1.00 19.19
CA LEU A 335 21.91 1.11 19.33
C LEU A 335 22.68 -0.03 18.67
N ASN A 336 22.08 -1.22 18.51
CA ASN A 336 22.80 -2.41 18.05
C ASN A 336 23.43 -2.23 16.66
N PRO A 337 22.71 -1.74 15.63
CA PRO A 337 23.32 -1.53 14.31
C PRO A 337 24.43 -0.47 14.29
N LEU A 338 24.38 0.49 15.22
CA LEU A 338 25.36 1.58 15.32
C LEU A 338 26.71 1.13 15.90
N GLN A 339 26.86 -0.16 16.22
CA GLN A 339 28.15 -0.75 16.62
C GLN A 339 29.01 -1.14 15.41
N TYR A 340 28.41 -1.19 14.22
CA TYR A 340 29.10 -1.59 12.99
C TYR A 340 29.57 -0.37 12.20
N ALA A 341 30.72 -0.52 11.54
CA ALA A 341 31.30 0.54 10.75
C ALA A 341 30.36 0.95 9.59
N PRO A 342 30.22 2.26 9.33
CA PRO A 342 29.39 2.75 8.23
C PRO A 342 30.01 2.36 6.89
N THR A 343 29.16 1.92 5.97
CA THR A 343 29.46 1.71 4.56
C THR A 343 28.33 2.34 3.73
N PRO A 344 28.53 2.61 2.43
CA PRO A 344 27.45 3.13 1.58
C PRO A 344 26.18 2.26 1.65
N LEU A 345 26.34 0.93 1.72
CA LEU A 345 25.25 -0.03 1.82
C LEU A 345 24.52 -0.02 3.18
N THR A 346 25.21 0.29 4.29
CA THR A 346 24.61 0.30 5.64
C THR A 346 24.14 1.68 6.07
N THR A 347 24.60 2.75 5.41
CA THR A 347 24.29 4.14 5.76
C THR A 347 22.78 4.39 5.91
N PRO A 348 21.89 4.02 4.96
CA PRO A 348 20.46 4.27 5.12
C PRO A 348 19.84 3.60 6.36
N HIS A 349 20.36 2.41 6.71
CA HIS A 349 19.92 1.67 7.88
C HIS A 349 20.40 2.36 9.18
N LEU A 350 21.66 2.79 9.24
CA LEU A 350 22.23 3.53 10.38
C LEU A 350 21.55 4.88 10.59
N THR A 351 21.30 5.64 9.51
CA THR A 351 20.63 6.94 9.56
C THR A 351 19.20 6.80 10.12
N SER A 352 18.45 5.78 9.69
CA SER A 352 17.11 5.51 10.24
C SER A 352 17.15 5.22 11.75
N HIS A 353 18.12 4.41 12.20
CA HIS A 353 18.26 4.07 13.62
C HIS A 353 18.68 5.28 14.48
N LEU A 354 19.57 6.13 13.96
CA LEU A 354 19.97 7.38 14.62
C LEU A 354 18.80 8.37 14.71
N SER A 355 18.03 8.52 13.63
CA SER A 355 16.85 9.40 13.59
C SER A 355 15.80 8.94 14.59
N ALA A 356 15.49 7.64 14.59
CA ALA A 356 14.57 7.03 15.55
C ALA A 356 15.05 7.17 17.00
N LEU A 357 16.34 6.96 17.27
CA LEU A 357 16.92 7.14 18.60
C LEU A 357 16.83 8.60 19.06
N LEU A 358 17.11 9.56 18.17
CA LEU A 358 17.01 10.99 18.45
C LEU A 358 15.55 11.37 18.76
N CYS A 359 14.60 10.91 17.95
CA CYS A 359 13.17 11.12 18.15
C CYS A 359 12.72 10.56 19.52
N LEU A 360 13.11 9.32 19.83
CA LEU A 360 12.80 8.67 21.11
C LEU A 360 13.38 9.43 22.31
N VAL A 361 14.65 9.85 22.22
CA VAL A 361 15.32 10.63 23.28
C VAL A 361 14.63 11.97 23.50
N ARG A 362 14.27 12.69 22.43
CA ARG A 362 13.54 13.97 22.52
C ARG A 362 12.17 13.78 23.14
N THR A 363 11.45 12.75 22.72
CA THR A 363 10.12 12.41 23.24
C THR A 363 10.15 12.11 24.74
N LEU A 364 11.23 11.47 25.22
CA LEU A 364 11.38 11.08 26.62
C LEU A 364 12.11 12.10 27.49
N GLN A 365 12.69 13.16 26.91
CA GLN A 365 13.45 14.17 27.64
C GLN A 365 12.69 14.77 28.84
N PRO A 366 11.38 15.09 28.74
CA PRO A 366 10.61 15.60 29.89
C PRO A 366 10.48 14.63 31.07
N THR A 367 10.64 13.32 30.84
CA THR A 367 10.45 12.29 31.87
C THR A 367 11.69 12.04 32.74
N GLY A 368 12.87 12.52 32.31
CA GLY A 368 14.15 12.22 32.95
C GLY A 368 14.66 10.77 32.77
N LEU A 369 13.86 9.87 32.16
CA LEU A 369 14.23 8.45 31.98
C LEU A 369 15.44 8.24 31.07
N VAL A 370 15.70 9.19 30.16
CA VAL A 370 16.88 9.18 29.27
C VAL A 370 18.19 9.18 30.07
N GLY A 371 18.20 9.75 31.28
CA GLY A 371 19.38 9.80 32.14
C GLY A 371 20.01 8.42 32.38
N ARG A 372 19.20 7.37 32.47
CA ARG A 372 19.65 5.98 32.67
C ARG A 372 20.37 5.41 31.44
N TRP A 373 20.05 5.90 30.25
CA TRP A 373 20.57 5.41 28.97
C TRP A 373 21.71 6.28 28.41
N ARG A 374 21.88 7.50 28.94
CA ARG A 374 22.87 8.49 28.47
C ARG A 374 24.25 7.90 28.26
N GLY A 375 24.79 7.15 29.22
CA GLY A 375 26.13 6.56 29.11
C GLY A 375 26.27 5.58 27.95
N LYS A 376 25.27 4.70 27.76
CA LYS A 376 25.26 3.72 26.66
C LYS A 376 25.12 4.40 25.30
N VAL A 377 24.20 5.35 25.19
CA VAL A 377 23.97 6.12 23.95
C VAL A 377 25.24 6.88 23.57
N MET A 378 25.83 7.64 24.51
CA MET A 378 27.05 8.40 24.23
C MET A 378 28.24 7.52 23.85
N ASN A 379 28.42 6.36 24.50
CA ASN A 379 29.49 5.42 24.15
C ASN A 379 29.38 4.92 22.70
N VAL A 380 28.18 4.50 22.28
CA VAL A 380 27.95 4.01 20.90
C VAL A 380 28.11 5.13 19.89
N LEU A 381 27.54 6.32 20.16
CA LEU A 381 27.68 7.48 19.27
C LEU A 381 29.14 7.93 19.12
N ALA A 382 29.91 7.94 20.22
CA ALA A 382 31.32 8.31 20.18
C ALA A 382 32.14 7.32 19.34
N ARG A 383 31.89 6.01 19.48
CA ARG A 383 32.53 4.99 18.64
C ARG A 383 32.16 5.18 17.18
N GLN A 384 30.87 5.38 16.88
CA GLN A 384 30.43 5.58 15.51
C GLN A 384 31.02 6.83 14.87
N TRP A 385 31.14 7.92 15.64
CA TRP A 385 31.80 9.14 15.20
C TRP A 385 33.28 8.90 14.83
N VAL A 386 34.03 8.16 15.67
CA VAL A 386 35.42 7.79 15.39
C VAL A 386 35.50 6.94 14.12
N LEU A 387 34.63 5.93 13.98
CA LEU A 387 34.58 5.07 12.79
C LEU A 387 34.25 5.85 11.51
N CYS A 388 33.35 6.84 11.58
CA CYS A 388 33.08 7.74 10.45
C CYS A 388 34.32 8.57 10.09
N ARG A 389 35.05 9.07 11.11
CA ARG A 389 36.23 9.94 10.90
C ARG A 389 37.43 9.18 10.34
N GLU A 390 37.71 7.98 10.83
CA GLU A 390 38.83 7.14 10.37
C GLU A 390 38.69 6.72 8.90
N ARG A 391 37.46 6.69 8.37
CA ARG A 391 37.15 6.29 6.99
C ARG A 391 36.99 7.46 6.02
N GLY A 392 37.38 8.68 6.39
CA GLY A 392 37.24 9.85 5.53
C GLY A 392 35.82 10.41 5.42
N GLY A 393 34.87 9.94 6.25
CA GLY A 393 33.47 10.38 6.24
C GLY A 393 32.50 9.42 5.52
N VAL A 394 31.22 9.80 5.46
CA VAL A 394 30.16 9.06 4.75
C VAL A 394 30.14 9.41 3.25
N GLY A 395 30.95 10.38 2.84
CA GLY A 395 31.12 10.79 1.47
C GLY A 395 32.59 11.08 1.24
N LEU A 396 33.17 10.30 0.36
CA LEU A 396 34.01 10.67 -0.79
C LEU A 396 34.62 9.34 -1.23
N GLY A 397 33.90 8.65 -2.10
CA GLY A 397 34.59 7.81 -3.07
C GLY A 397 35.25 8.77 -4.04
N ASP A 398 36.34 9.39 -3.61
CA ASP A 398 37.41 9.81 -4.52
C ASP A 398 38.08 8.46 -4.85
N ASP A 399 37.94 7.90 -6.05
CA ASP A 399 38.37 8.48 -7.33
C ASP A 399 39.82 9.00 -7.29
N ASP A 400 40.64 8.47 -6.37
CA ASP A 400 42.10 8.52 -6.44
C ASP A 400 42.62 7.38 -7.34
N GLY A 401 42.10 7.36 -8.57
CA GLY A 401 42.63 6.59 -9.69
C GLY A 401 43.52 7.42 -10.61
N ASP A 402 43.80 8.68 -10.25
CA ASP A 402 44.87 9.48 -10.84
C ASP A 402 46.20 9.11 -10.18
N ASP A 403 46.73 7.93 -10.54
CA ASP A 403 48.18 7.66 -10.48
C ASP A 403 48.77 8.07 -11.84
N ASP A 404 48.75 9.38 -12.08
CA ASP A 404 49.52 10.05 -13.12
C ASP A 404 50.93 10.35 -12.57
N GLY A 405 51.94 9.76 -13.24
CA GLY A 405 53.35 10.18 -13.19
C GLY A 405 54.16 9.50 -12.08
N ASP A 406 55.29 8.84 -12.32
CA ASP A 406 56.36 9.22 -13.23
C ASP A 406 57.44 8.11 -13.22
N ASP A 407 58.11 7.99 -14.36
CA ASP A 407 59.55 7.79 -14.53
C ASP A 407 60.28 6.66 -13.78
N ASP A 408 60.58 5.57 -14.51
CA ASP A 408 61.97 5.21 -14.84
C ASP A 408 62.04 4.02 -15.85
N GLU A 409 62.96 4.18 -16.80
CA GLU A 409 63.42 3.29 -17.91
C GLU A 409 62.74 3.34 -19.30
#